data_AF-A0A849TNT3-F1
#
_entry.id   AF-A0A849TNT3-F1
#
_cell.length_a   1.000
_cell.length_b   1.000
_cell.length_c   1.000
_cell.angle_alpha   90.00
_cell.angle_beta   90.00
_cell.angle_gamma   90.00
#
_symmetry.space_group_name_H-M   'P 1'
#
loop_
_entity.id
_entity.type
_entity.pdbx_description
1 polymer ?
#
loop_
_entity_poly.entity_id
_entity_poly.type
_entity_poly.pdbx_seq_one_letter_code
_entity_poly.pdbx_strand_id
1 'polypeptide(L)'
;IDPHKGKMGVREAEALIKSGAIKGFKFHPTVQGFFPNDTFAYPMYELIAHYKLPAIFHSGHSGIGTGMPGGGGLKLKYSNPIHLDDVAADFPDMTVIIAHPSWPWQDEALSVCLHKPNVYIDLSGWSPKYFPKELISRANGQLKHKMLFGSDFPLIQPDRWIADFKDPATGFKPEVFDLILKQNAIRALKLDAAA
;
A
#
# COMPACT_ATOMS: atom_id res chain seq x y z
N ILE A 1 6.30 6.05 12.87
CA ILE A 1 7.05 7.31 12.69
C ILE A 1 6.14 8.31 12.00
N ASP A 2 6.13 9.56 12.46
CA ASP A 2 5.29 10.62 11.88
C ASP A 2 6.17 11.66 11.15
N PRO A 3 5.97 11.92 9.84
CA PRO A 3 6.70 12.95 9.09
C PRO A 3 6.59 14.35 9.70
N HIS A 4 5.51 14.66 10.42
CA HIS A 4 5.36 15.97 11.08
C HIS A 4 6.42 16.24 12.17
N LYS A 5 7.10 15.21 12.67
CA LYS A 5 8.24 15.37 13.59
C LYS A 5 9.50 15.93 12.91
N GLY A 6 9.48 16.14 11.59
CA GLY A 6 10.60 16.70 10.81
C GLY A 6 11.91 15.94 11.05
N LYS A 7 13.00 16.69 11.28
CA LYS A 7 14.34 16.12 11.51
C LYS A 7 14.39 15.11 12.67
N MET A 8 13.57 15.27 13.70
CA MET A 8 13.52 14.32 14.81
C MET A 8 12.88 13.00 14.40
N GLY A 9 11.83 13.04 13.57
CA GLY A 9 11.22 11.84 13.00
C GLY A 9 12.19 11.08 12.10
N VAL A 10 12.98 11.78 11.28
CA VAL A 10 14.01 11.18 10.42
C VAL A 10 15.10 10.49 11.24
N ARG A 11 15.60 11.12 12.32
CA ARG A 11 16.58 10.50 13.23
C ARG A 11 16.02 9.26 13.92
N GLU A 12 14.77 9.32 14.38
CA GLU A 12 14.08 8.19 14.99
C GLU A 12 13.93 7.02 13.99
N ALA A 13 13.54 7.31 12.75
CA ALA A 13 13.48 6.33 11.68
C ALA A 13 14.85 5.70 11.39
N GLU A 14 15.90 6.51 11.26
CA GLU A 14 17.26 6.01 10.98
C GLU A 14 17.76 5.09 12.10
N ALA A 15 17.49 5.44 13.37
CA ALA A 15 17.83 4.60 14.51
C ALA A 15 17.10 3.23 14.47
N LEU A 16 15.81 3.21 14.12
CA LEU A 16 15.05 1.97 13.95
C LEU A 16 15.54 1.11 12.78
N ILE A 17 15.94 1.75 11.68
CA ILE A 17 16.53 1.04 10.54
C ILE A 17 17.86 0.40 10.97
N LYS A 18 18.76 1.19 11.57
CA LYS A 18 20.10 0.74 11.99
C LYS A 18 20.07 -0.33 13.07
N SER A 19 19.05 -0.35 13.93
CA SER A 19 18.87 -1.42 14.92
C SER A 19 18.36 -2.74 14.31
N GLY A 20 17.88 -2.72 13.06
CA GLY A 20 17.28 -3.87 12.39
C GLY A 20 15.88 -4.23 12.91
N ALA A 21 15.29 -3.41 13.78
CA ALA A 21 13.99 -3.66 14.41
C ALA A 21 12.81 -3.56 13.43
N ILE A 22 13.00 -2.87 12.30
CA ILE A 22 11.97 -2.68 11.28
C ILE A 22 12.44 -3.13 9.91
N LYS A 23 11.48 -3.44 9.03
CA LYS A 23 11.72 -3.85 7.63
C LYS A 23 11.02 -2.95 6.62
N GLY A 24 10.45 -1.85 7.07
CA GLY A 24 9.70 -0.92 6.24
C GLY A 24 8.88 0.06 7.08
N PHE A 25 8.13 0.91 6.40
CA PHE A 25 7.33 1.97 7.01
C PHE A 25 5.87 1.88 6.57
N LYS A 26 4.96 2.35 7.42
CA LYS A 26 3.54 2.55 7.09
C LYS A 26 3.18 3.99 7.39
N PHE A 27 2.53 4.64 6.44
CA PHE A 27 1.93 5.96 6.57
C PHE A 27 0.41 5.86 6.39
N HIS A 28 -0.31 6.68 7.15
CA HIS A 28 -1.74 6.84 7.04
C HIS A 28 -2.08 8.32 6.79
N PRO A 29 -1.97 8.79 5.53
CA PRO A 29 -2.14 10.20 5.16
C PRO A 29 -3.40 10.86 5.72
N THR A 30 -4.55 10.16 5.68
CA THR A 30 -5.82 10.67 6.24
C THR A 30 -5.75 10.95 7.75
N VAL A 31 -5.11 10.07 8.53
CA VAL A 31 -4.99 10.20 10.00
C VAL A 31 -3.89 11.20 10.36
N GLN A 32 -2.80 11.20 9.60
CA GLN A 32 -1.66 12.08 9.82
C GLN A 32 -1.88 13.49 9.29
N GLY A 33 -2.84 13.69 8.38
CA GLY A 33 -3.30 15.00 7.93
C GLY A 33 -2.45 15.66 6.85
N PHE A 34 -1.83 14.87 5.96
CA PHE A 34 -0.93 15.37 4.91
C PHE A 34 -1.14 14.64 3.59
N PHE A 35 -0.78 15.26 2.47
CA PHE A 35 -0.71 14.56 1.19
C PHE A 35 0.64 13.84 1.08
N PRO A 36 0.69 12.60 0.56
CA PRO A 36 1.95 11.87 0.40
C PRO A 36 3.04 12.64 -0.38
N ASN A 37 2.66 13.53 -1.30
CA ASN A 37 3.57 14.35 -2.09
C ASN A 37 3.89 15.72 -1.45
N ASP A 38 3.48 15.96 -0.20
CA ASP A 38 3.90 17.17 0.51
C ASP A 38 5.41 17.11 0.80
N THR A 39 6.16 18.09 0.29
CA THR A 39 7.64 18.07 0.32
C THR A 39 8.25 18.07 1.72
N PHE A 40 7.49 18.45 2.77
CA PHE A 40 7.97 18.33 4.15
C PHE A 40 8.21 16.87 4.57
N ALA A 41 7.55 15.90 3.93
CA ALA A 41 7.71 14.48 4.19
C ALA A 41 8.90 13.87 3.43
N TYR A 42 9.43 14.55 2.42
CA TYR A 42 10.47 14.02 1.53
C TYR A 42 11.76 13.60 2.25
N PRO A 43 12.26 14.30 3.29
CA PRO A 43 13.41 13.82 4.04
C PRO A 43 13.23 12.42 4.66
N MET A 44 11.98 12.04 4.97
CA MET A 44 11.67 10.67 5.39
C MET A 44 11.81 9.70 4.22
N TYR A 45 11.31 10.04 3.05
CA TYR A 45 11.35 9.20 1.86
C TYR A 45 12.76 9.07 1.29
N GLU A 46 13.56 10.13 1.32
CA GLU A 46 14.99 10.09 1.00
C GLU A 46 15.72 9.05 1.86
N LEU A 47 15.47 9.05 3.17
CA LEU A 47 16.05 8.07 4.08
C LEU A 47 15.58 6.64 3.74
N ILE A 48 14.28 6.44 3.50
CA ILE A 48 13.72 5.12 3.15
C ILE A 48 14.30 4.61 1.83
N ALA A 49 14.38 5.48 0.82
CA ALA A 49 14.97 5.19 -0.49
C ALA A 49 16.47 4.86 -0.38
N HIS A 50 17.22 5.63 0.42
CA HIS A 50 18.64 5.38 0.68
C HIS A 50 18.88 3.96 1.23
N TYR A 51 18.04 3.52 2.18
CA TYR A 51 18.09 2.17 2.73
C TYR A 51 17.32 1.13 1.90
N LYS A 52 16.73 1.53 0.76
CA LYS A 52 16.00 0.67 -0.18
C LYS A 52 14.86 -0.12 0.46
N LEU A 53 14.26 0.45 1.50
CA LEU A 53 13.16 -0.16 2.27
C LEU A 53 11.79 0.15 1.63
N PRO A 54 10.79 -0.71 1.85
CA PRO A 54 9.43 -0.46 1.42
C PRO A 54 8.70 0.55 2.32
N ALA A 55 7.83 1.35 1.70
CA ALA A 55 6.87 2.21 2.37
C ALA A 55 5.45 1.89 1.91
N ILE A 56 4.58 1.58 2.87
CA ILE A 56 3.16 1.33 2.65
C ILE A 56 2.38 2.61 2.95
N PHE A 57 1.45 3.00 2.07
CA PHE A 57 0.60 4.16 2.26
C PHE A 57 -0.86 3.74 2.25
N HIS A 58 -1.62 4.11 3.29
CA HIS A 58 -3.07 3.92 3.26
C HIS A 58 -3.70 4.74 2.13
N SER A 59 -4.44 4.09 1.23
CA SER A 59 -5.18 4.73 0.16
C SER A 59 -6.66 4.37 0.16
N GLY A 60 -7.47 5.23 -0.46
CA GLY A 60 -8.92 5.09 -0.50
C GLY A 60 -9.61 5.50 0.80
N HIS A 61 -10.79 4.92 1.01
CA HIS A 61 -11.65 5.16 2.16
C HIS A 61 -11.02 4.63 3.45
N SER A 62 -10.98 5.47 4.47
CA SER A 62 -10.63 5.05 5.82
C SER A 62 -11.87 4.67 6.61
N GLY A 63 -11.88 3.48 7.20
CA GLY A 63 -12.90 3.10 8.17
C GLY A 63 -12.91 3.99 9.42
N ILE A 64 -11.78 4.64 9.73
CA ILE A 64 -11.65 5.54 10.87
C ILE A 64 -12.51 6.80 10.62
N GLY A 65 -13.33 7.16 11.61
CA GLY A 65 -14.27 8.28 11.50
C GLY A 65 -15.58 7.94 10.78
N THR A 66 -15.72 6.74 10.20
CA THR A 66 -17.00 6.32 9.59
C THR A 66 -18.11 6.31 10.64
N GLY A 67 -19.24 6.95 10.33
CA GLY A 67 -20.37 7.09 11.25
C GLY A 67 -20.24 8.22 12.28
N MET A 68 -19.09 8.90 12.36
CA MET A 68 -18.91 10.06 13.23
C MET A 68 -19.39 11.36 12.53
N PRO A 69 -19.88 12.36 13.28
CA PRO A 69 -20.19 13.69 12.71
C PRO A 69 -18.98 14.26 11.95
N GLY A 70 -19.18 14.61 10.68
CA GLY A 70 -18.12 15.15 9.81
C GLY A 70 -16.90 14.23 9.64
N GLY A 71 -17.04 12.91 9.86
CA GLY A 71 -15.92 11.96 9.79
C GLY A 71 -14.86 12.15 10.88
N GLY A 72 -15.21 12.80 12.00
CA GLY A 72 -14.23 13.18 13.03
C GLY A 72 -13.22 14.25 12.56
N GLY A 73 -13.53 14.98 11.48
CA GLY A 73 -12.62 15.96 10.87
C GLY A 73 -11.56 15.36 9.95
N LEU A 74 -11.54 14.03 9.79
CA LEU A 74 -10.65 13.34 8.86
C LEU A 74 -11.06 13.63 7.41
N LYS A 75 -10.08 13.83 6.54
CA LYS A 75 -10.29 14.21 5.14
C LYS A 75 -9.76 13.10 4.23
N LEU A 76 -10.65 12.38 3.57
CA LEU A 76 -10.30 11.25 2.70
C LEU A 76 -9.36 11.64 1.54
N LYS A 77 -9.39 12.92 1.11
CA LYS A 77 -8.54 13.43 0.01
C LYS A 77 -7.05 13.14 0.19
N TYR A 78 -6.58 13.06 1.44
CA TYR A 78 -5.18 12.76 1.73
C TYR A 78 -4.78 11.33 1.32
N SER A 79 -5.75 10.43 1.20
CA SER A 79 -5.55 9.04 0.79
C SER A 79 -5.94 8.78 -0.67
N ASN A 80 -6.08 9.83 -1.49
CA ASN A 80 -6.17 9.64 -2.94
C ASN A 80 -4.80 9.10 -3.46
N PRO A 81 -4.78 7.95 -4.16
CA PRO A 81 -3.55 7.31 -4.64
C PRO A 81 -2.82 8.10 -5.74
N ILE A 82 -3.45 9.07 -6.42
CA ILE A 82 -2.79 9.89 -7.44
C ILE A 82 -1.59 10.66 -6.86
N HIS A 83 -1.65 11.03 -5.58
CA HIS A 83 -0.54 11.70 -4.90
C HIS A 83 0.68 10.80 -4.70
N LEU A 84 0.53 9.47 -4.84
CA LEU A 84 1.66 8.54 -4.83
C LEU A 84 2.36 8.45 -6.19
N ASP A 85 1.80 9.02 -7.26
CA ASP A 85 2.47 9.11 -8.56
C ASP A 85 3.76 9.94 -8.46
N ASP A 86 3.66 11.12 -7.84
CA ASP A 86 4.79 12.03 -7.58
C ASP A 86 5.84 11.34 -6.70
N VAL A 87 5.42 10.75 -5.58
CA VAL A 87 6.32 10.04 -4.65
C VAL A 87 7.05 8.90 -5.36
N ALA A 88 6.35 8.11 -6.18
CA ALA A 88 6.97 7.02 -6.93
C ALA A 88 7.91 7.52 -8.04
N ALA A 89 7.62 8.69 -8.63
CA ALA A 89 8.48 9.35 -9.62
C ALA A 89 9.77 9.89 -9.00
N ASP A 90 9.65 10.55 -7.85
CA ASP A 90 10.74 11.25 -7.17
C ASP A 90 11.67 10.28 -6.42
N PHE A 91 11.15 9.13 -5.99
CA PHE A 91 11.87 8.13 -5.21
C PHE A 91 11.85 6.73 -5.87
N PRO A 92 12.45 6.55 -7.05
CA PRO A 92 12.37 5.31 -7.82
C PRO A 92 13.00 4.10 -7.11
N ASP A 93 13.93 4.32 -6.17
CA ASP A 93 14.58 3.27 -5.38
C ASP A 93 13.78 2.82 -4.14
N MET A 94 12.72 3.55 -3.78
CA MET A 94 11.79 3.18 -2.71
C MET A 94 10.69 2.30 -3.28
N THR A 95 10.48 1.10 -2.70
CA THR A 95 9.28 0.31 -3.00
C THR A 95 8.07 0.99 -2.37
N VAL A 96 7.10 1.40 -3.17
CA VAL A 96 5.85 2.00 -2.70
C VAL A 96 4.75 0.95 -2.75
N ILE A 97 4.02 0.78 -1.66
CA ILE A 97 2.86 -0.12 -1.60
C ILE A 97 1.62 0.73 -1.30
N ILE A 98 0.70 0.76 -2.26
CA ILE A 98 -0.62 1.35 -2.12
C ILE A 98 -1.46 0.36 -1.34
N ALA A 99 -1.83 0.70 -0.11
CA ALA A 99 -2.60 -0.19 0.73
C ALA A 99 -4.09 -0.10 0.44
N HIS A 100 -4.72 -1.25 0.36
CA HIS A 100 -6.09 -1.50 -0.06
C HIS A 100 -6.33 -1.24 -1.57
N PRO A 101 -7.46 -1.71 -2.11
CA PRO A 101 -7.91 -1.42 -3.48
C PRO A 101 -8.20 0.07 -3.79
N SER A 102 -7.87 1.00 -2.89
CA SER A 102 -8.02 2.45 -3.09
C SER A 102 -9.44 2.93 -3.41
N TRP A 103 -10.50 2.19 -3.05
CA TRP A 103 -11.87 2.66 -3.27
C TRP A 103 -12.09 4.04 -2.64
N PRO A 104 -12.65 5.04 -3.36
CA PRO A 104 -13.25 4.94 -4.70
C PRO A 104 -12.29 5.19 -5.88
N TRP A 105 -11.05 5.61 -5.65
CA TRP A 105 -10.05 5.99 -6.66
C TRP A 105 -9.25 4.80 -7.20
N GLN A 106 -9.92 3.69 -7.48
CA GLN A 106 -9.21 2.47 -7.88
C GLN A 106 -8.51 2.61 -9.24
N ASP A 107 -9.15 3.27 -10.21
CA ASP A 107 -8.56 3.43 -11.55
C ASP A 107 -7.27 4.26 -11.52
N GLU A 108 -7.21 5.25 -10.62
CA GLU A 108 -6.01 6.05 -10.37
C GLU A 108 -4.89 5.16 -9.78
N ALA A 109 -5.19 4.34 -8.77
CA ALA A 109 -4.22 3.40 -8.21
C ALA A 109 -3.71 2.38 -9.24
N LEU A 110 -4.61 1.84 -10.07
CA LEU A 110 -4.25 0.92 -11.15
C LEU A 110 -3.35 1.59 -12.19
N SER A 111 -3.63 2.84 -12.55
CA SER A 111 -2.82 3.62 -13.48
C SER A 111 -1.39 3.84 -12.94
N VAL A 112 -1.27 4.32 -11.70
CA VAL A 112 0.03 4.53 -11.05
C VAL A 112 0.82 3.22 -10.94
N CYS A 113 0.18 2.14 -10.49
CA CYS A 113 0.82 0.83 -10.34
C CYS A 113 1.28 0.22 -11.67
N LEU A 114 0.52 0.44 -12.75
CA LEU A 114 0.88 0.02 -14.10
C LEU A 114 2.05 0.81 -14.67
N HIS A 115 2.10 2.11 -14.40
CA HIS A 115 3.12 3.01 -14.92
C HIS A 115 4.47 2.89 -14.17
N LYS A 116 4.45 2.62 -12.86
CA LYS A 116 5.64 2.69 -11.99
C LYS A 116 6.16 1.30 -11.60
N PRO A 117 7.38 0.91 -12.02
CA PRO A 117 7.96 -0.41 -11.71
C PRO A 117 8.17 -0.69 -10.22
N ASN A 118 8.29 0.34 -9.38
CA ASN A 118 8.48 0.26 -7.94
C ASN A 118 7.17 0.32 -7.12
N VAL A 119 5.99 0.45 -7.75
CA VAL A 119 4.70 0.57 -7.06
C VAL A 119 3.93 -0.75 -7.03
N TYR A 120 3.43 -1.18 -5.88
CA TYR A 120 2.57 -2.35 -5.72
C TYR A 120 1.23 -1.97 -5.11
N ILE A 121 0.21 -2.80 -5.28
CA ILE A 121 -1.09 -2.66 -4.60
C ILE A 121 -1.29 -3.84 -3.66
N ASP A 122 -1.58 -3.54 -2.41
CA ASP A 122 -2.06 -4.50 -1.42
C ASP A 122 -3.59 -4.58 -1.47
N LEU A 123 -4.15 -5.79 -1.46
CA LEU A 123 -5.59 -6.03 -1.63
C LEU A 123 -6.36 -6.14 -0.29
N SER A 124 -5.76 -5.67 0.81
CA SER A 124 -6.35 -5.73 2.14
C SER A 124 -7.53 -4.78 2.36
N GLY A 125 -8.22 -4.93 3.50
CA GLY A 125 -9.26 -4.01 3.97
C GLY A 125 -10.63 -4.23 3.33
N TRP A 126 -10.70 -5.02 2.25
CA TRP A 126 -11.92 -5.34 1.52
C TRP A 126 -11.95 -6.82 1.18
N SER A 127 -13.13 -7.44 1.26
CA SER A 127 -13.30 -8.83 0.82
C SER A 127 -13.23 -8.89 -0.72
N PRO A 128 -12.46 -9.85 -1.29
CA PRO A 128 -12.32 -10.02 -2.74
C PRO A 128 -13.63 -10.13 -3.51
N LYS A 129 -14.69 -10.67 -2.89
CA LYS A 129 -16.02 -10.78 -3.50
C LYS A 129 -16.66 -9.43 -3.86
N TYR A 130 -16.15 -8.33 -3.32
CA TYR A 130 -16.63 -6.98 -3.58
C TYR A 130 -15.69 -6.18 -4.50
N PHE A 131 -14.60 -6.78 -4.97
CA PHE A 131 -13.70 -6.10 -5.90
C PHE A 131 -14.40 -5.85 -7.24
N PRO A 132 -14.25 -4.64 -7.82
CA PRO A 132 -14.79 -4.39 -9.13
C PRO A 132 -14.03 -5.20 -10.19
N LYS A 133 -14.73 -5.54 -11.28
CA LYS A 133 -14.21 -6.41 -12.35
C LYS A 133 -12.90 -5.90 -12.96
N GLU A 134 -12.70 -4.59 -13.02
CA GLU A 134 -11.47 -4.00 -13.54
C GLU A 134 -10.24 -4.34 -12.67
N LEU A 135 -10.39 -4.39 -11.33
CA LEU A 135 -9.31 -4.81 -10.43
C LEU A 135 -8.86 -6.23 -10.77
N ILE A 136 -9.85 -7.12 -10.85
CA ILE A 136 -9.66 -8.54 -11.09
C ILE A 136 -9.07 -8.76 -12.49
N SER A 137 -9.55 -8.04 -13.50
CA SER A 137 -9.02 -8.07 -14.87
C SER A 137 -7.53 -7.69 -14.91
N ARG A 138 -7.14 -6.57 -14.28
CA ARG A 138 -5.73 -6.13 -14.23
C ARG A 138 -4.86 -7.08 -13.41
N ALA A 139 -5.37 -7.57 -12.28
CA ALA A 139 -4.68 -8.55 -11.43
C ALA A 139 -4.46 -9.90 -12.13
N ASN A 140 -5.39 -10.32 -12.98
CA ASN A 140 -5.22 -11.51 -13.83
C ASN A 140 -4.30 -11.27 -15.04
N GLY A 141 -4.05 -10.00 -15.40
CA GLY A 141 -3.34 -9.59 -16.59
C GLY A 141 -2.06 -8.82 -16.29
N GLN A 142 -2.04 -7.54 -16.68
CA GLN A 142 -0.84 -6.69 -16.66
C GLN A 142 -0.22 -6.50 -15.26
N LEU A 143 -1.03 -6.58 -14.21
CA LEU A 143 -0.62 -6.35 -12.83
C LEU A 143 -0.51 -7.63 -12.00
N LYS A 144 -0.51 -8.82 -12.61
CA LYS A 144 -0.40 -10.10 -11.88
C LYS A 144 0.83 -10.22 -10.98
N HIS A 145 1.87 -9.45 -11.27
CA HIS A 145 3.11 -9.38 -10.51
C HIS A 145 3.16 -8.21 -9.50
N LYS A 146 2.09 -7.42 -9.41
CA LYS A 146 2.07 -6.16 -8.67
C LYS A 146 1.00 -6.11 -7.58
N MET A 147 0.20 -7.17 -7.46
CA MET A 147 -0.83 -7.34 -6.46
C MET A 147 -0.32 -8.16 -5.28
N LEU A 148 -0.56 -7.69 -4.06
CA LEU A 148 -0.13 -8.32 -2.81
C LEU A 148 -1.34 -8.75 -1.99
N PHE A 149 -1.23 -9.92 -1.37
CA PHE A 149 -2.16 -10.33 -0.33
C PHE A 149 -1.96 -9.52 0.96
N GLY A 150 -3.08 -9.11 1.54
CA GLY A 150 -3.23 -8.71 2.93
C GLY A 150 -4.70 -8.83 3.30
N SER A 151 -5.02 -9.14 4.56
CA SER A 151 -6.43 -9.20 5.01
C SER A 151 -6.86 -7.98 5.81
N ASP A 152 -5.91 -7.16 6.28
CA ASP A 152 -6.15 -6.09 7.26
C ASP A 152 -6.71 -6.64 8.59
N PHE A 153 -6.21 -7.79 9.04
CA PHE A 153 -6.55 -8.35 10.35
C PHE A 153 -6.27 -7.31 11.46
N PRO A 154 -7.20 -7.11 12.42
CA PRO A 154 -8.35 -7.98 12.75
C PRO A 154 -9.66 -7.72 11.97
N LEU A 155 -9.69 -6.79 11.00
CA LEU A 155 -10.93 -6.45 10.29
C LEU A 155 -11.47 -7.59 9.44
N ILE A 156 -10.60 -8.27 8.67
CA ILE A 156 -10.96 -9.47 7.92
C ILE A 156 -10.02 -10.61 8.32
N GLN A 157 -10.61 -11.75 8.68
CA GLN A 157 -9.86 -12.97 8.97
C GLN A 157 -9.09 -13.43 7.72
N PRO A 158 -7.79 -13.75 7.82
CA PRO A 158 -6.99 -14.21 6.68
C PRO A 158 -7.63 -15.37 5.92
N ASP A 159 -8.11 -16.40 6.63
CA ASP A 159 -8.76 -17.57 6.03
C ASP A 159 -10.02 -17.19 5.26
N ARG A 160 -10.80 -16.23 5.77
CA ARG A 160 -11.99 -15.72 5.08
C ARG A 160 -11.61 -14.98 3.81
N TRP A 161 -10.60 -14.11 3.88
CA TRP A 161 -10.13 -13.35 2.72
C TRP A 161 -9.63 -14.31 1.63
N ILE A 162 -8.82 -15.32 2.01
CA ILE A 162 -8.27 -16.31 1.08
C ILE A 162 -9.39 -17.17 0.47
N ALA A 163 -10.41 -17.55 1.24
CA ALA A 163 -11.56 -18.28 0.72
C ALA A 163 -12.33 -17.45 -0.33
N ASP A 164 -12.63 -16.18 -0.03
CA ASP A 164 -13.29 -15.27 -0.98
C ASP A 164 -12.44 -15.02 -2.23
N PHE A 165 -11.12 -14.92 -2.08
CA PHE A 165 -10.17 -14.75 -3.19
C PHE A 165 -10.13 -15.95 -4.14
N LYS A 166 -10.18 -17.17 -3.57
CA LYS A 166 -10.13 -18.43 -4.34
C LYS A 166 -11.50 -18.88 -4.87
N ASP A 167 -12.58 -18.24 -4.44
CA ASP A 167 -13.92 -18.52 -4.96
C ASP A 167 -13.96 -18.24 -6.48
N PRO A 168 -14.31 -19.24 -7.31
CA PRO A 168 -14.43 -19.05 -8.76
C PRO A 168 -15.37 -17.91 -9.16
N ALA A 169 -16.40 -17.60 -8.34
CA ALA A 169 -17.33 -16.51 -8.58
C ALA A 169 -16.68 -15.12 -8.51
N THR A 170 -15.56 -14.99 -7.80
CA THR A 170 -14.79 -13.74 -7.72
C THR A 170 -14.03 -13.47 -9.03
N GLY A 171 -13.68 -14.52 -9.80
CA GLY A 171 -13.09 -14.38 -11.14
C GLY A 171 -11.56 -14.22 -11.19
N PHE A 172 -10.85 -14.39 -10.07
CA PHE A 172 -9.38 -14.55 -10.10
C PHE A 172 -9.00 -15.90 -10.72
N LYS A 173 -7.97 -15.89 -11.57
CA LYS A 173 -7.47 -17.11 -12.20
C LYS A 173 -6.54 -17.88 -11.25
N PRO A 174 -6.56 -19.22 -11.26
CA PRO A 174 -5.67 -20.02 -10.42
C PRO A 174 -4.18 -19.68 -10.56
N GLU A 175 -3.73 -19.29 -11.76
CA GLU A 175 -2.35 -18.91 -12.04
C GLU A 175 -1.83 -17.70 -11.26
N VAL A 176 -2.72 -16.84 -10.73
CA VAL A 176 -2.31 -15.68 -9.92
C VAL A 176 -2.36 -15.94 -8.43
N PHE A 177 -2.84 -17.10 -7.99
CA PHE A 177 -3.01 -17.37 -6.56
C PHE A 177 -1.69 -17.36 -5.80
N ASP A 178 -0.68 -18.12 -6.26
CA ASP A 178 0.63 -18.14 -5.60
C ASP A 178 1.36 -16.78 -5.71
N LEU A 179 1.17 -16.09 -6.84
CA LEU A 179 1.72 -14.76 -7.06
C LEU A 179 1.22 -13.76 -6.01
N ILE A 180 -0.10 -13.65 -5.87
CA ILE A 180 -0.74 -12.69 -4.97
C ILE A 180 -0.54 -13.08 -3.51
N LEU A 181 -0.68 -14.37 -3.18
CA LEU A 181 -0.59 -14.85 -1.79
C LEU A 181 0.85 -14.82 -1.24
N LYS A 182 1.88 -14.88 -2.10
CA LYS A 182 3.27 -15.02 -1.63
C LYS A 182 4.33 -14.40 -2.52
N GLN A 183 4.44 -14.81 -3.79
CA GLN A 183 5.64 -14.53 -4.59
C GLN A 183 5.86 -13.04 -4.83
N ASN A 184 4.78 -12.28 -5.03
CA ASN A 184 4.88 -10.85 -5.24
C ASN A 184 5.38 -10.13 -3.98
N ALA A 185 5.00 -10.60 -2.78
CA ALA A 185 5.49 -10.05 -1.52
C ALA A 185 6.97 -10.36 -1.31
N ILE A 186 7.44 -11.56 -1.65
CA ILE A 186 8.87 -11.91 -1.60
C ILE A 186 9.69 -10.94 -2.43
N ARG A 187 9.26 -10.66 -3.68
CA ARG A 187 9.94 -9.69 -4.56
C ARG A 187 9.83 -8.25 -4.04
N ALA A 188 8.63 -7.81 -3.66
CA ALA A 188 8.41 -6.42 -3.23
C ALA A 188 9.22 -6.08 -1.98
N LEU A 189 9.34 -7.04 -1.06
CA LEU A 189 10.04 -6.92 0.21
C LEU A 189 11.51 -7.40 0.16
N LYS A 190 11.99 -7.88 -0.99
CA LYS A 190 13.37 -8.34 -1.23
C LYS A 190 13.82 -9.42 -0.24
N LEU A 191 12.93 -10.39 0.04
CA LEU A 191 13.17 -11.45 1.04
C LEU A 191 14.04 -12.60 0.51
N ASP A 192 14.16 -12.71 -0.81
CA ASP A 192 14.99 -13.68 -1.54
C ASP A 192 16.49 -13.32 -1.53
N ALA A 193 16.83 -12.04 -1.37
CA ALA A 193 18.22 -11.56 -1.29
C ALA A 193 18.87 -11.73 0.10
N ALA A 194 18.17 -12.34 1.06
CA ALA A 194 18.63 -12.52 2.44
C ALA A 194 19.08 -13.97 2.77
N ALA A 195 19.34 -14.80 1.75
CA ALA A 195 19.88 -16.16 1.90
C ALA A 195 21.33 -16.25 1.42
#